data_AF-A0A328SR01-F1
#
_entry.id   AF-A0A328SR01-F1
#
_cell.length_a   1.000
_cell.length_b   1.000
_cell.length_c   1.000
_cell.angle_alpha   90.00
_cell.angle_beta   90.00
_cell.angle_gamma   90.00
#
_symmetry.space_group_name_H-M   'P 1'
#
loop_
_entity.id
_entity.type
_entity.pdbx_description
1 polymer ?
#
loop_
_entity_poly.entity_id
_entity_poly.type
_entity_poly.pdbx_seq_one_letter_code
_entity_poly.pdbx_strand_id
1 'polypeptide(L)'
;MNEKIKCPKCEYENPINFTSCIKCNHRLKNAQYYTENYKDFYELFSPKNLDILNNTQLTDTAYDTIIYNIINIGEDYIKLLPDEASISNLFNITKPYVKIQYDNSKNFPAYLSYYSYNNILIKKTTHASLIPTAILHEFTHHLFNEIIKQSLMHLLNHEKNLLIESFAWYLTLENRYIELSGEFMAHKVQEHFLPDDFEGFTSVIKLLEDNPNLDEQKVKESLYFGNSIAKDIIYILEHFITPKASMYGNVFENQGIEYPIVDISNEEKISRLYSLITDAFNKIINDKVEMQAVLSQMNKNYIYLNC
;
A
#
# COMPACT_ATOMS: atom_id res chain seq x y z
N MET A 1 9.01 -7.49 -12.24
CA MET A 1 9.30 -6.54 -13.35
C MET A 1 8.05 -5.71 -13.62
N ASN A 2 8.19 -4.38 -13.70
CA ASN A 2 7.06 -3.47 -13.89
C ASN A 2 6.84 -3.23 -15.39
N GLU A 3 5.86 -3.91 -15.99
CA GLU A 3 5.45 -3.64 -17.37
C GLU A 3 5.10 -2.14 -17.53
N LYS A 4 5.49 -1.57 -18.67
CA LYS A 4 5.26 -0.16 -19.02
C LYS A 4 4.43 -0.06 -20.29
N ILE A 5 3.60 0.98 -20.39
CA ILE A 5 2.84 1.36 -21.59
C ILE A 5 3.25 2.76 -22.07
N LYS A 6 3.58 2.86 -23.36
CA LYS A 6 3.91 4.15 -23.99
C LYS A 6 2.65 4.97 -24.26
N CYS A 7 2.68 6.25 -23.90
CA CYS A 7 1.62 7.17 -24.25
C CYS A 7 1.61 7.41 -25.76
N PRO A 8 0.51 7.17 -26.48
CA PRO A 8 0.46 7.38 -27.93
C PRO A 8 0.51 8.88 -28.32
N LYS A 9 0.35 9.80 -27.37
CA LYS A 9 0.40 11.25 -27.62
C LYS A 9 1.77 11.88 -27.37
N CYS A 10 2.49 11.45 -26.33
CA CYS A 10 3.75 12.08 -25.93
C CYS A 10 4.91 11.10 -25.74
N GLU A 11 4.71 9.82 -26.08
CA GLU A 11 5.68 8.72 -26.03
C GLU A 11 6.25 8.40 -24.64
N TYR A 12 5.86 9.15 -23.61
CA TYR A 12 6.27 8.91 -22.24
C TYR A 12 5.80 7.51 -21.79
N GLU A 13 6.70 6.76 -21.16
CA GLU A 13 6.39 5.45 -20.59
C GLU A 13 5.66 5.62 -19.26
N ASN A 14 4.57 4.90 -19.08
CA ASN A 14 3.73 4.94 -17.89
C ASN A 14 3.63 3.51 -17.33
N PRO A 15 3.33 3.34 -16.03
CA PRO A 15 3.02 2.02 -15.49
C PRO A 15 1.83 1.37 -16.22
N ILE A 16 1.86 0.05 -16.41
CA ILE A 16 0.84 -0.67 -17.18
C ILE A 16 -0.58 -0.52 -16.62
N ASN A 17 -0.72 -0.31 -15.31
CA ASN A 17 -1.98 -0.15 -14.59
C ASN A 17 -2.53 1.30 -14.64
N PHE A 18 -2.00 2.18 -15.48
CA PHE A 18 -2.46 3.57 -15.60
C PHE A 18 -3.45 3.75 -16.76
N THR A 19 -4.60 4.36 -16.50
CA THR A 19 -5.58 4.71 -17.56
C THR A 19 -5.37 6.09 -18.18
N SER A 20 -4.45 6.89 -17.63
CA SER A 20 -4.08 8.20 -18.16
C SER A 20 -2.57 8.43 -18.06
N CYS A 21 -2.00 9.07 -19.07
CA CYS A 21 -0.58 9.37 -19.12
C CYS A 21 -0.21 10.36 -18.03
N ILE A 22 0.81 10.02 -17.24
CA ILE A 22 1.25 10.85 -16.12
C ILE A 22 1.72 12.22 -16.61
N LYS A 23 2.38 12.29 -17.78
CA LYS A 23 2.93 13.53 -18.33
C LYS A 23 1.90 14.44 -18.99
N CYS A 24 0.96 13.90 -19.74
CA CYS A 24 0.07 14.71 -20.61
C CYS A 24 -1.43 14.47 -20.40
N ASN A 25 -1.79 13.64 -19.41
CA ASN A 25 -3.17 13.24 -19.08
C ASN A 25 -3.95 12.61 -20.25
N HIS A 26 -3.26 12.20 -21.32
CA HIS A 26 -3.90 11.49 -22.42
C HIS A 26 -4.33 10.10 -21.96
N ARG A 27 -5.57 9.71 -22.25
CA ARG A 27 -6.10 8.38 -21.92
C ARG A 27 -5.22 7.30 -22.54
N LEU A 28 -4.75 6.36 -21.73
CA LEU A 28 -3.96 5.22 -22.17
C LEU A 28 -4.89 4.08 -22.58
N LYS A 29 -4.48 3.31 -23.60
CA LYS A 29 -5.23 2.15 -24.10
C LYS A 29 -4.67 0.87 -23.50
N ASN A 30 -4.86 0.66 -22.21
CA ASN A 30 -4.39 -0.51 -21.45
C ASN A 30 -5.51 -1.51 -21.10
N ALA A 31 -6.55 -1.60 -21.94
CA ALA A 31 -7.72 -2.45 -21.67
C ALA A 31 -7.37 -3.93 -21.43
N GLN A 32 -6.27 -4.42 -22.02
CA GLN A 32 -5.79 -5.79 -21.79
C GLN A 32 -5.40 -6.03 -20.33
N TYR A 33 -4.80 -5.06 -19.64
CA TYR A 33 -4.48 -5.15 -18.22
C TYR A 33 -5.74 -5.33 -17.36
N TYR A 34 -6.82 -4.65 -17.75
CA TYR A 34 -8.12 -4.68 -17.09
C TYR A 34 -9.05 -5.78 -17.63
N THR A 35 -8.53 -6.75 -18.37
CA THR A 35 -9.31 -7.89 -18.84
C THR A 35 -9.17 -9.03 -17.85
N GLU A 36 -10.29 -9.46 -17.28
CA GLU A 36 -10.30 -10.61 -16.39
C GLU A 36 -10.17 -11.91 -17.21
N ASN A 37 -9.12 -12.68 -16.95
CA ASN A 37 -8.94 -14.02 -17.52
C ASN A 37 -8.89 -15.04 -16.38
N TYR A 38 -9.92 -15.88 -16.31
CA TYR A 38 -10.03 -16.91 -15.28
C TYR A 38 -8.88 -17.93 -15.33
N LYS A 39 -8.23 -18.11 -16.49
CA LYS A 39 -7.08 -19.02 -16.61
C LYS A 39 -5.89 -18.52 -15.80
N ASP A 40 -5.69 -17.20 -15.78
CA ASP A 40 -4.59 -16.55 -15.05
C ASP A 40 -4.71 -16.80 -13.55
N PHE A 41 -5.95 -16.92 -13.03
CA PHE A 41 -6.18 -17.29 -11.62
C PHE A 41 -5.64 -18.69 -11.32
N TYR A 42 -6.00 -19.68 -12.13
CA TYR A 42 -5.57 -21.07 -11.90
C TYR A 42 -4.09 -21.29 -12.21
N GLU A 43 -3.50 -20.48 -13.09
CA GLU A 43 -2.07 -20.45 -13.35
C GLU A 43 -1.30 -19.87 -12.17
N LEU A 44 -1.71 -18.68 -11.69
CA LEU A 44 -1.10 -18.01 -10.56
C LEU A 44 -1.24 -18.86 -9.30
N PHE A 45 -2.46 -19.26 -8.92
CA PHE A 45 -2.73 -20.08 -7.74
C PHE A 45 -2.67 -21.58 -8.07
N SER A 46 -1.50 -22.03 -8.53
CA SER A 46 -1.23 -23.43 -8.87
C SER A 46 -0.39 -24.14 -7.81
N PRO A 47 -0.47 -25.48 -7.68
CA PRO A 47 0.41 -26.24 -6.80
C PRO A 47 1.90 -25.98 -7.08
N LYS A 48 2.27 -25.77 -8.35
CA LYS A 48 3.64 -25.40 -8.75
C LYS A 48 4.10 -24.09 -8.10
N ASN A 49 3.26 -23.06 -8.13
CA ASN A 49 3.62 -21.77 -7.53
C ASN A 49 3.62 -21.84 -5.99
N LEU A 50 2.76 -22.67 -5.39
CA LEU A 50 2.83 -22.96 -3.96
C LEU A 50 4.15 -23.64 -3.58
N ASP A 51 4.60 -24.62 -4.38
CA ASP A 51 5.88 -25.27 -4.16
C ASP A 51 7.05 -24.29 -4.31
N ILE A 52 7.00 -23.35 -5.27
CA ILE A 52 8.00 -22.28 -5.39
C ILE A 52 8.01 -21.43 -4.12
N LEU A 53 6.84 -20.99 -3.67
CA LEU A 53 6.71 -20.19 -2.46
C LEU A 53 7.29 -20.93 -1.26
N ASN A 54 6.90 -22.19 -1.02
CA ASN A 54 7.37 -22.98 0.12
C ASN A 54 8.89 -23.23 0.14
N ASN A 55 9.56 -23.16 -1.02
CA ASN A 55 10.99 -23.46 -1.16
C ASN A 55 11.86 -22.23 -1.43
N THR A 56 11.26 -21.05 -1.63
CA THR A 56 11.97 -19.80 -1.94
C THR A 56 11.65 -18.77 -0.89
N GLN A 57 12.63 -18.43 -0.06
CA GLN A 57 12.48 -17.36 0.93
C GLN A 57 12.70 -15.99 0.30
N LEU A 58 12.00 -14.98 0.83
CA LEU A 58 12.31 -13.58 0.54
C LEU A 58 13.59 -13.20 1.29
N THR A 59 14.64 -12.86 0.56
CA THR A 59 15.95 -12.48 1.16
C THR A 59 16.04 -10.97 1.36
N ASP A 60 16.94 -10.53 2.24
CA ASP A 60 17.24 -9.09 2.45
C ASP A 60 17.56 -8.38 1.13
N THR A 61 18.42 -8.95 0.29
CA THR A 61 18.78 -8.36 -1.00
C THR A 61 17.60 -8.27 -1.96
N ALA A 62 16.72 -9.28 -1.97
CA ALA A 62 15.49 -9.24 -2.76
C ALA A 62 14.55 -8.14 -2.24
N TYR A 63 14.42 -8.02 -0.93
CA TYR A 63 13.60 -6.99 -0.29
C TYR A 63 14.13 -5.58 -0.58
N ASP A 64 15.43 -5.35 -0.44
CA ASP A 64 16.06 -4.06 -0.80
C ASP A 64 15.78 -3.71 -2.27
N THR A 65 15.91 -4.70 -3.17
CA THR A 65 15.58 -4.53 -4.59
C THR A 65 14.13 -4.12 -4.79
N ILE A 66 13.19 -4.67 -4.02
CA ILE A 66 11.77 -4.28 -4.05
C ILE A 66 11.59 -2.83 -3.59
N ILE A 67 12.21 -2.44 -2.47
CA ILE A 67 12.15 -1.06 -1.97
C ILE A 67 12.70 -0.07 -3.00
N TYR A 68 13.87 -0.35 -3.58
CA TYR A 68 14.46 0.48 -4.64
C TYR A 68 13.60 0.53 -5.90
N ASN A 69 12.96 -0.58 -6.29
CA ASN A 69 12.03 -0.58 -7.42
C ASN A 69 10.82 0.33 -7.17
N ILE A 70 10.32 0.40 -5.94
CA ILE A 70 9.24 1.32 -5.56
C ILE A 70 9.73 2.76 -5.68
N ILE A 71 10.89 3.09 -5.10
CA ILE A 71 11.51 4.43 -5.20
C ILE A 71 11.69 4.85 -6.67
N ASN A 72 12.22 3.96 -7.51
CA ASN A 72 12.47 4.23 -8.92
C ASN A 72 11.19 4.58 -9.72
N ILE A 73 10.02 4.07 -9.31
CA ILE A 73 8.73 4.47 -9.92
C ILE A 73 8.51 5.98 -9.74
N GLY A 74 8.83 6.51 -8.55
CA GLY A 74 8.74 7.92 -8.24
C GLY A 74 9.84 8.74 -8.93
N GLU A 75 11.10 8.33 -8.82
CA GLU A 75 12.25 9.08 -9.37
C GLU A 75 12.23 9.20 -10.91
N ASP A 76 11.71 8.18 -11.61
CA ASP A 76 11.49 8.24 -13.07
C ASP A 76 10.53 9.40 -13.47
N TYR A 77 9.70 9.86 -12.53
CA TYR A 77 8.68 10.88 -12.73
C TYR A 77 8.99 12.22 -12.04
N ILE A 78 9.48 12.19 -10.81
CA ILE A 78 9.70 13.34 -9.92
C ILE A 78 11.16 13.76 -10.03
N LYS A 79 11.42 14.84 -10.78
CA LYS A 79 12.78 15.35 -10.99
C LYS A 79 13.17 16.49 -10.04
N LEU A 80 12.33 16.75 -9.04
CA LEU A 80 12.52 17.85 -8.09
C LEU A 80 13.22 17.33 -6.84
N LEU A 81 13.94 18.22 -6.16
CA LEU A 81 14.47 17.94 -4.83
C LEU A 81 13.30 17.67 -3.86
N PRO A 82 13.52 16.85 -2.81
CA PRO A 82 12.54 16.67 -1.76
C PRO A 82 12.04 18.01 -1.20
N ASP A 83 10.74 18.13 -0.99
CA ASP A 83 10.08 19.34 -0.49
C ASP A 83 9.09 18.97 0.64
N GLU A 84 8.57 19.94 1.37
CA GLU A 84 7.62 19.68 2.45
C GLU A 84 6.35 18.97 1.96
N ALA A 85 5.66 18.26 2.84
CA ALA A 85 4.41 17.53 2.57
C ALA A 85 3.18 18.47 2.37
N SER A 86 3.31 19.47 1.49
CA SER A 86 2.20 20.32 1.07
C SER A 86 1.22 19.57 0.16
N ILE A 87 -0.02 20.06 0.03
CA ILE A 87 -1.03 19.46 -0.87
C ILE A 87 -0.45 19.32 -2.29
N SER A 88 0.14 20.38 -2.85
CA SER A 88 0.66 20.33 -4.22
C SER A 88 1.79 19.31 -4.36
N ASN A 89 2.67 19.20 -3.36
CA ASN A 89 3.77 18.25 -3.40
C ASN A 89 3.25 16.81 -3.31
N LEU A 90 2.36 16.53 -2.36
CA LEU A 90 1.75 15.21 -2.19
C LEU A 90 0.98 14.76 -3.44
N PHE A 91 0.26 15.66 -4.11
CA PHE A 91 -0.38 15.35 -5.40
C PHE A 91 0.62 14.99 -6.50
N ASN A 92 1.81 15.60 -6.50
CA ASN A 92 2.86 15.27 -7.47
C ASN A 92 3.51 13.92 -7.14
N ILE A 93 3.79 13.67 -5.86
CA ILE A 93 4.52 12.49 -5.38
C ILE A 93 3.69 11.21 -5.50
N THR A 94 2.38 11.31 -5.23
CA THR A 94 1.45 10.17 -5.32
C THR A 94 1.11 9.78 -6.75
N LYS A 95 1.16 10.73 -7.69
CA LYS A 95 0.70 10.57 -9.07
C LYS A 95 1.25 9.35 -9.82
N PRO A 96 2.54 8.96 -9.71
CA PRO A 96 3.06 7.77 -10.39
C PRO A 96 2.66 6.44 -9.73
N TYR A 97 1.97 6.47 -8.60
CA TYR A 97 1.56 5.29 -7.84
C TYR A 97 0.04 5.11 -7.79
N VAL A 98 -0.68 6.18 -7.46
CA VAL A 98 -2.09 6.13 -7.06
C VAL A 98 -2.84 7.36 -7.56
N LYS A 99 -4.11 7.20 -7.91
CA LYS A 99 -4.97 8.32 -8.32
C LYS A 99 -5.65 8.95 -7.10
N ILE A 100 -5.49 10.26 -6.92
CA ILE A 100 -6.25 11.01 -5.91
C ILE A 100 -7.53 11.57 -6.55
N GLN A 101 -8.67 11.39 -5.89
CA GLN A 101 -9.94 11.98 -6.31
C GLN A 101 -10.83 12.37 -5.13
N TYR A 102 -11.59 13.45 -5.32
CA TYR A 102 -12.63 13.83 -4.36
C TYR A 102 -13.89 13.02 -4.62
N ASP A 103 -14.48 12.46 -3.56
CA ASP A 103 -15.75 11.76 -3.63
C ASP A 103 -16.88 12.60 -3.01
N ASN A 104 -18.01 12.61 -3.73
CA ASN A 104 -19.24 13.32 -3.40
C ASN A 104 -20.40 12.36 -3.08
N SER A 105 -20.11 11.07 -2.99
CA SER A 105 -21.12 10.06 -2.70
C SER A 105 -21.76 10.35 -1.34
N LYS A 106 -23.09 10.26 -1.28
CA LYS A 106 -23.84 10.38 -0.01
C LYS A 106 -23.48 9.28 0.99
N ASN A 107 -22.92 8.18 0.48
CA ASN A 107 -22.52 7.01 1.23
C ASN A 107 -21.01 6.99 1.51
N PHE A 108 -20.31 8.13 1.42
CA PHE A 108 -18.91 8.21 1.82
C PHE A 108 -18.79 7.72 3.28
N PRO A 109 -17.82 6.86 3.61
CA PRO A 109 -17.61 6.39 4.97
C PRO A 109 -17.51 7.53 5.98
N ALA A 110 -17.68 7.24 7.27
CA ALA A 110 -17.53 8.23 8.33
C ALA A 110 -16.06 8.66 8.59
N TYR A 111 -15.22 8.61 7.56
CA TYR A 111 -13.80 8.94 7.56
C TYR A 111 -13.52 10.19 6.70
N LEU A 112 -12.31 10.74 6.80
CA LEU A 112 -11.87 11.88 5.97
C LEU A 112 -11.43 11.45 4.57
N SER A 113 -10.86 10.25 4.50
CA SER A 113 -10.35 9.61 3.30
C SER A 113 -10.42 8.10 3.43
N TYR A 114 -10.20 7.40 2.31
CA TYR A 114 -9.83 5.98 2.32
C TYR A 114 -9.07 5.63 1.04
N TYR A 115 -8.12 4.71 1.17
CA TYR A 115 -7.48 4.03 0.06
C TYR A 115 -8.38 2.90 -0.46
N SER A 116 -8.51 2.77 -1.79
CA SER A 116 -9.28 1.69 -2.41
C SER A 116 -8.83 1.46 -3.85
N TYR A 117 -8.37 0.25 -4.16
CA TYR A 117 -8.12 -0.21 -5.53
C TYR A 117 -7.30 0.78 -6.39
N ASN A 118 -6.10 1.16 -5.92
CA ASN A 118 -5.23 2.18 -6.54
C ASN A 118 -5.85 3.59 -6.65
N ASN A 119 -6.79 3.92 -5.76
CA ASN A 119 -7.35 5.26 -5.63
C ASN A 119 -7.30 5.74 -4.17
N ILE A 120 -6.89 6.99 -3.95
CA ILE A 120 -7.10 7.71 -2.69
C ILE A 120 -8.35 8.56 -2.87
N LEU A 121 -9.36 8.28 -2.05
CA LEU A 121 -10.66 8.94 -2.10
C LEU A 121 -10.75 9.92 -0.92
N ILE A 122 -10.88 11.21 -1.22
CA ILE A 122 -10.98 12.27 -0.20
C ILE A 122 -12.41 12.77 -0.15
N LYS A 123 -13.00 12.84 1.04
CA LYS A 123 -14.33 13.44 1.20
C LYS A 123 -14.29 14.91 0.79
N LYS A 124 -15.17 15.35 -0.11
CA LYS A 124 -15.16 16.74 -0.61
C LYS A 124 -15.31 17.81 0.48
N THR A 125 -15.94 17.47 1.61
CA THR A 125 -16.12 18.40 2.74
C THR A 125 -14.93 18.43 3.70
N THR A 126 -13.87 17.66 3.44
CA THR A 126 -12.65 17.66 4.26
C THR A 126 -12.00 19.04 4.21
N HIS A 127 -11.69 19.60 5.38
CA HIS A 127 -11.04 20.89 5.49
C HIS A 127 -9.63 20.85 4.87
N ALA A 128 -9.22 21.92 4.18
CA ALA A 128 -7.98 21.93 3.42
C ALA A 128 -6.73 21.60 4.26
N SER A 129 -6.70 21.99 5.53
CA SER A 129 -5.59 21.67 6.44
C SER A 129 -5.45 20.18 6.74
N LEU A 130 -6.51 19.38 6.62
CA LEU A 130 -6.48 17.94 6.90
C LEU A 130 -6.16 17.10 5.65
N ILE A 131 -6.14 17.72 4.47
CA ILE A 131 -5.90 17.03 3.19
C ILE A 131 -4.49 16.42 3.13
N PRO A 132 -3.40 17.10 3.54
CA PRO A 132 -2.08 16.50 3.57
C PRO A 132 -2.02 15.23 4.41
N THR A 133 -2.53 15.31 5.64
CA THR A 133 -2.60 14.20 6.60
C THR A 133 -3.39 13.02 6.02
N ALA A 134 -4.53 13.28 5.39
CA ALA A 134 -5.34 12.27 4.72
C ALA A 134 -4.61 11.61 3.54
N ILE A 135 -4.01 12.38 2.64
CA ILE A 135 -3.29 11.83 1.48
C ILE A 135 -2.12 10.97 1.94
N LEU A 136 -1.33 11.45 2.90
CA LEU A 136 -0.15 10.73 3.40
C LEU A 136 -0.53 9.40 4.08
N HIS A 137 -1.63 9.40 4.84
CA HIS A 137 -2.19 8.18 5.46
C HIS A 137 -2.54 7.12 4.40
N GLU A 138 -3.39 7.49 3.45
CA GLU A 138 -3.86 6.54 2.43
C GLU A 138 -2.75 6.13 1.46
N PHE A 139 -1.79 7.02 1.21
CA PHE A 139 -0.64 6.69 0.39
C PHE A 139 0.29 5.69 1.08
N THR A 140 0.39 5.74 2.42
CA THR A 140 1.12 4.74 3.20
C THR A 140 0.51 3.36 3.02
N HIS A 141 -0.83 3.23 3.11
CA HIS A 141 -1.54 1.98 2.83
C HIS A 141 -1.32 1.47 1.40
N HIS A 142 -1.23 2.38 0.43
CA HIS A 142 -0.90 2.03 -0.95
C HIS A 142 0.54 1.51 -1.09
N LEU A 143 1.52 2.17 -0.49
CA LEU A 143 2.93 1.76 -0.56
C LEU A 143 3.15 0.40 0.12
N PHE A 144 2.46 0.13 1.23
CA PHE A 144 2.47 -1.20 1.83
C PHE A 144 1.91 -2.28 0.89
N ASN A 145 0.80 -1.97 0.21
CA ASN A 145 0.28 -2.85 -0.83
C ASN A 145 1.28 -3.05 -1.98
N GLU A 146 2.03 -2.02 -2.38
CA GLU A 146 3.07 -2.16 -3.41
C GLU A 146 4.23 -3.04 -2.95
N ILE A 147 4.66 -2.96 -1.68
CA ILE A 147 5.64 -3.88 -1.09
C ILE A 147 5.16 -5.34 -1.19
N ILE A 148 3.90 -5.62 -0.83
CA ILE A 148 3.32 -6.97 -0.91
C ILE A 148 3.28 -7.46 -2.37
N LYS A 149 2.79 -6.63 -3.29
CA LYS A 149 2.69 -6.99 -4.73
C LYS A 149 4.05 -7.31 -5.32
N GLN A 150 5.03 -6.44 -5.10
CA GLN A 150 6.37 -6.61 -5.66
C GLN A 150 7.10 -7.79 -5.00
N SER A 151 6.84 -8.09 -3.73
CA SER A 151 7.31 -9.32 -3.07
C SER A 151 6.77 -10.57 -3.75
N LEU A 152 5.45 -10.66 -3.98
CA LEU A 152 4.86 -11.80 -4.68
C LEU A 152 5.37 -11.92 -6.12
N MET A 153 5.45 -10.81 -6.85
CA MET A 153 6.00 -10.75 -8.20
C MET A 153 7.44 -11.26 -8.25
N HIS A 154 8.26 -10.87 -7.27
CA HIS A 154 9.64 -11.34 -7.18
C HIS A 154 9.72 -12.84 -6.89
N LEU A 155 9.01 -13.31 -5.86
CA LEU A 155 9.03 -14.72 -5.44
C LEU A 155 8.58 -15.68 -6.57
N LEU A 156 7.56 -15.28 -7.34
CA LEU A 156 7.01 -16.10 -8.42
C LEU A 156 7.60 -15.79 -9.81
N ASN A 157 8.50 -14.81 -9.90
CA ASN A 157 8.96 -14.24 -11.18
C ASN A 157 7.79 -13.92 -12.11
N HIS A 158 6.75 -13.28 -11.57
CA HIS A 158 5.52 -12.96 -12.26
C HIS A 158 5.44 -11.46 -12.57
N GLU A 159 4.92 -11.10 -13.74
CA GLU A 159 4.65 -9.71 -14.09
C GLU A 159 3.40 -9.18 -13.38
N LYS A 160 3.33 -7.86 -13.20
CA LYS A 160 2.21 -7.21 -12.53
C LYS A 160 0.92 -7.45 -13.31
N ASN A 161 -0.11 -7.93 -12.63
CA ASN A 161 -1.45 -8.10 -13.20
C ASN A 161 -2.53 -7.82 -12.16
N LEU A 162 -3.78 -7.81 -12.61
CA LEU A 162 -4.93 -7.50 -11.77
C LEU A 162 -5.12 -8.50 -10.60
N LEU A 163 -4.74 -9.77 -10.80
CA LEU A 163 -4.84 -10.78 -9.75
C LEU A 163 -3.83 -10.55 -8.62
N ILE A 164 -2.61 -10.11 -8.93
CA ILE A 164 -1.61 -9.72 -7.93
C ILE A 164 -2.08 -8.48 -7.18
N GLU A 165 -2.68 -7.50 -7.87
CA GLU A 165 -3.27 -6.32 -7.23
C GLU A 165 -4.40 -6.70 -6.26
N SER A 166 -5.29 -7.61 -6.67
CA SER A 166 -6.37 -8.11 -5.83
C SER A 166 -5.89 -9.00 -4.69
N PHE A 167 -4.84 -9.80 -4.90
CA PHE A 167 -4.22 -10.60 -3.85
C PHE A 167 -3.65 -9.73 -2.73
N ALA A 168 -2.87 -8.71 -3.07
CA ALA A 168 -2.29 -7.83 -2.05
C ALA A 168 -3.39 -7.08 -1.29
N TRP A 169 -4.40 -6.58 -2.01
CA TRP A 169 -5.56 -5.94 -1.40
C TRP A 169 -6.29 -6.88 -0.43
N TYR A 170 -6.53 -8.13 -0.84
CA TYR A 170 -7.12 -9.16 0.01
C TYR A 170 -6.33 -9.37 1.30
N LEU A 171 -4.99 -9.50 1.19
CA LEU A 171 -4.12 -9.72 2.34
C LEU A 171 -4.27 -8.59 3.37
N THR A 172 -4.32 -7.33 2.92
CA THR A 172 -4.48 -6.18 3.82
C THR A 172 -5.84 -6.13 4.54
N LEU A 173 -6.84 -6.89 4.06
CA LEU A 173 -8.17 -6.97 4.65
C LEU A 173 -8.42 -8.27 5.42
N GLU A 174 -7.50 -9.24 5.34
CA GLU A 174 -7.77 -10.62 5.73
C GLU A 174 -8.07 -10.78 7.22
N ASN A 175 -7.39 -10.00 8.07
CA ASN A 175 -7.61 -10.06 9.52
C ASN A 175 -7.34 -8.73 10.22
N ARG A 176 -7.87 -8.61 11.45
CA ARG A 176 -7.78 -7.39 12.27
C ARG A 176 -6.35 -7.04 12.70
N TYR A 177 -5.44 -8.01 12.79
CA TYR A 177 -4.03 -7.78 13.16
C TYR A 177 -3.26 -7.08 12.03
N ILE A 178 -3.55 -7.41 10.78
CA ILE A 178 -2.98 -6.72 9.62
C ILE A 178 -3.56 -5.33 9.45
N GLU A 179 -4.86 -5.17 9.64
CA GLU A 179 -5.50 -3.85 9.68
C GLU A 179 -4.87 -2.97 10.77
N LEU A 180 -4.67 -3.51 11.98
CA LEU A 180 -4.01 -2.82 13.07
C LEU A 180 -2.57 -2.42 12.71
N SER A 181 -1.81 -3.32 12.08
CA SER A 181 -0.45 -3.05 11.59
C SER A 181 -0.44 -1.92 10.57
N GLY A 182 -1.38 -1.93 9.63
CA GLY A 182 -1.53 -0.93 8.58
C GLY A 182 -1.89 0.45 9.14
N GLU A 183 -2.87 0.53 10.04
CA GLU A 183 -3.25 1.80 10.66
C GLU A 183 -2.11 2.38 11.50
N PHE A 184 -1.44 1.56 12.31
CA PHE A 184 -0.30 2.01 13.11
C PHE A 184 0.84 2.52 12.23
N MET A 185 1.14 1.80 11.15
CA MET A 185 2.13 2.18 10.15
C MET A 185 1.79 3.54 9.50
N ALA A 186 0.54 3.75 9.09
CA ALA A 186 0.11 5.00 8.49
C ALA A 186 0.22 6.19 9.45
N HIS A 187 -0.15 6.01 10.72
CA HIS A 187 0.05 7.03 11.75
C HIS A 187 1.53 7.34 12.01
N LYS A 188 2.41 6.34 11.99
CA LYS A 188 3.85 6.56 12.11
C LYS A 188 4.44 7.38 10.99
N VAL A 189 3.99 7.16 9.76
CA VAL A 189 4.40 7.97 8.61
C VAL A 189 3.87 9.40 8.72
N GLN A 190 2.63 9.59 9.21
CA GLN A 190 2.06 10.91 9.46
C GLN A 190 2.81 11.67 10.55
N GLU A 191 3.08 11.00 11.67
CA GLU A 191 3.92 11.51 12.76
C GLU A 191 5.26 12.01 12.19
N HIS A 192 5.87 11.26 11.26
CA HIS A 192 7.18 11.60 10.65
C HIS A 192 7.19 12.86 9.79
N PHE A 193 6.25 13.00 8.86
CA PHE A 193 6.29 14.10 7.88
C PHE A 193 5.41 15.29 8.27
N LEU A 194 4.44 15.11 9.15
CA LEU A 194 3.44 16.11 9.54
C LEU A 194 3.23 16.16 11.08
N PRO A 195 4.29 16.26 11.91
CA PRO A 195 4.17 16.24 13.38
C PRO A 195 3.27 17.32 13.95
N ASP A 196 3.27 18.53 13.37
CA ASP A 196 2.45 19.65 13.88
C ASP A 196 0.94 19.43 13.63
N ASP A 197 0.61 18.56 12.68
CA ASP A 197 -0.76 18.22 12.25
C ASP A 197 -1.15 16.80 12.72
N PHE A 198 -0.31 16.15 13.55
CA PHE A 198 -0.53 14.80 14.05
C PHE A 198 -1.44 14.80 15.29
N GLU A 199 -2.61 14.17 15.18
CA GLU A 199 -3.62 14.13 16.25
C GLU A 199 -3.57 12.84 17.08
N GLY A 200 -2.51 12.02 16.92
CA GLY A 200 -2.36 10.74 17.59
C GLY A 200 -2.97 9.57 16.83
N PHE A 201 -2.82 8.37 17.41
CA PHE A 201 -3.14 7.07 16.80
C PHE A 201 -4.65 6.74 16.84
N THR A 202 -5.51 7.68 16.46
CA THR A 202 -6.96 7.62 16.69
C THR A 202 -7.64 6.39 16.10
N SER A 203 -7.32 6.00 14.86
CA SER A 203 -7.89 4.79 14.24
C SER A 203 -7.38 3.49 14.87
N VAL A 204 -6.12 3.45 15.33
CA VAL A 204 -5.54 2.32 16.07
C VAL A 204 -6.23 2.14 17.40
N ILE A 205 -6.39 3.23 18.16
CA ILE A 205 -7.09 3.23 19.46
C ILE A 205 -8.52 2.73 19.26
N LYS A 206 -9.24 3.27 18.27
CA LYS A 206 -10.60 2.85 17.96
C LYS A 206 -10.67 1.36 17.60
N LEU A 207 -9.75 0.84 16.79
CA LEU A 207 -9.70 -0.58 16.43
C LEU A 207 -9.53 -1.46 17.68
N LEU A 208 -8.70 -1.04 18.64
CA LEU A 208 -8.50 -1.76 19.90
C LEU A 208 -9.74 -1.69 20.80
N GLU A 209 -10.38 -0.52 20.90
CA GLU A 209 -11.61 -0.31 21.68
C GLU A 209 -12.80 -1.11 21.12
N ASP A 210 -12.96 -1.11 19.79
CA ASP A 210 -14.01 -1.86 19.10
C ASP A 210 -13.79 -3.39 19.17
N ASN A 211 -12.57 -3.84 19.52
CA ASN A 211 -12.19 -5.25 19.56
C ASN A 211 -11.45 -5.63 20.87
N PRO A 212 -12.12 -5.56 22.04
CA PRO A 212 -11.47 -5.71 23.35
C PRO A 212 -10.95 -7.13 23.64
N ASN A 213 -11.29 -8.12 22.80
CA ASN A 213 -10.92 -9.53 22.99
C ASN A 213 -9.77 -9.98 22.08
N LEU A 214 -9.06 -9.05 21.43
CA LEU A 214 -7.88 -9.40 20.64
C LEU A 214 -6.79 -9.96 21.56
N ASP A 215 -6.13 -11.03 21.08
CA ASP A 215 -4.94 -11.57 21.74
C ASP A 215 -3.85 -10.51 21.88
N GLU A 216 -3.47 -10.22 23.12
CA GLU A 216 -2.53 -9.16 23.49
C GLU A 216 -1.14 -9.34 22.83
N GLN A 217 -0.67 -10.58 22.75
CA GLN A 217 0.64 -10.88 22.16
C GLN A 217 0.61 -10.63 20.65
N LYS A 218 -0.47 -11.05 19.98
CA LYS A 218 -0.66 -10.76 18.54
C LYS A 218 -0.83 -9.27 18.27
N VAL A 219 -1.48 -8.52 19.17
CA VAL A 219 -1.54 -7.05 19.09
C VAL A 219 -0.14 -6.46 19.12
N LYS A 220 0.69 -6.81 20.10
CA LYS A 220 2.08 -6.33 20.18
C LYS A 220 2.87 -6.66 18.93
N GLU A 221 2.79 -7.91 18.47
CA GLU A 221 3.46 -8.37 17.26
C GLU A 221 3.03 -7.60 16.01
N SER A 222 1.75 -7.26 15.91
CA SER A 222 1.20 -6.44 14.81
C SER A 222 1.76 -5.02 14.84
N LEU A 223 1.80 -4.41 16.02
CA LEU A 223 2.36 -3.07 16.19
C LEU A 223 3.86 -3.03 15.89
N TYR A 224 4.62 -4.06 16.29
CA TYR A 224 6.05 -4.18 15.95
C TYR A 224 6.28 -4.31 14.45
N PHE A 225 5.46 -5.13 13.80
CA PHE A 225 5.52 -5.31 12.36
C PHE A 225 5.15 -4.02 11.62
N GLY A 226 4.04 -3.36 12.00
CA GLY A 226 3.63 -2.07 11.47
C GLY A 226 4.69 -0.98 11.64
N ASN A 227 5.33 -0.92 12.83
CA ASN A 227 6.44 0.01 13.09
C ASN A 227 7.64 -0.24 12.16
N SER A 228 7.98 -1.51 11.94
CA SER A 228 9.11 -1.89 11.08
C SER A 228 8.85 -1.55 9.61
N ILE A 229 7.64 -1.82 9.11
CA ILE A 229 7.24 -1.44 7.74
C ILE A 229 7.14 0.09 7.59
N ALA A 230 6.69 0.81 8.63
CA ALA A 230 6.63 2.28 8.60
C ALA A 230 8.00 2.90 8.32
N LYS A 231 9.08 2.32 8.88
CA LYS A 231 10.45 2.78 8.60
C LYS A 231 10.84 2.62 7.13
N ASP A 232 10.44 1.52 6.49
CA ASP A 232 10.69 1.32 5.06
C ASP A 232 9.90 2.32 4.20
N ILE A 233 8.65 2.61 4.58
CA ILE A 233 7.82 3.60 3.87
C ILE A 233 8.34 5.02 4.09
N ILE A 234 8.77 5.36 5.31
CA ILE A 234 9.46 6.62 5.60
C ILE A 234 10.68 6.74 4.70
N TYR A 235 11.52 5.69 4.63
CA TYR A 235 12.69 5.68 3.75
C TYR A 235 12.31 5.92 2.29
N ILE A 236 11.28 5.25 1.76
CA ILE A 236 10.77 5.49 0.40
C ILE A 236 10.35 6.96 0.21
N LEU A 237 9.64 7.53 1.19
CA LEU A 237 9.08 8.87 1.09
C LEU A 237 10.12 9.98 1.28
N GLU A 238 11.19 9.75 2.03
CA GLU A 238 12.29 10.72 2.24
C GLU A 238 13.04 11.05 0.93
N HIS A 239 12.94 10.20 -0.09
CA HIS A 239 13.41 10.52 -1.44
C HIS A 239 12.60 11.65 -2.12
N PHE A 240 11.41 11.99 -1.60
CA PHE A 240 10.50 12.95 -2.23
C PHE A 240 9.97 14.02 -1.26
N ILE A 241 10.01 13.75 0.04
CA ILE A 241 9.46 14.62 1.09
C ILE A 241 10.56 14.94 2.10
N THR A 242 10.77 16.23 2.35
CA THR A 242 11.65 16.68 3.44
C THR A 242 10.92 16.56 4.78
N PRO A 243 11.46 15.83 5.77
CA PRO A 243 10.90 15.79 7.13
C PRO A 243 10.85 17.19 7.76
N LYS A 244 9.78 17.49 8.51
CA LYS A 244 9.67 18.79 9.20
C LYS A 244 10.70 18.90 10.32
N ALA A 245 11.26 20.11 10.51
CA ALA A 245 12.25 20.36 11.54
C ALA A 245 11.76 20.10 12.99
N SER A 246 10.44 20.18 13.24
CA SER A 246 9.85 19.87 14.55
C SER A 246 10.01 18.42 14.98
N MET A 247 10.29 17.50 14.03
CA MET A 247 10.64 16.11 14.32
C MET A 247 11.90 15.95 15.18
N TYR A 248 12.83 16.90 15.08
CA TYR A 248 14.08 16.85 15.84
C TYR A 248 13.93 17.31 17.30
N GLY A 249 12.74 17.79 17.70
CA GLY A 249 12.50 18.34 19.04
C GLY A 249 11.26 17.81 19.77
N ASN A 250 10.23 17.35 19.05
CA ASN A 250 9.01 16.77 19.61
C ASN A 250 8.76 15.40 18.99
N VAL A 251 9.06 14.33 19.72
CA VAL A 251 8.60 12.98 19.36
C VAL A 251 7.32 12.74 20.15
N PHE A 252 6.18 12.62 19.48
CA PHE A 252 4.92 12.23 20.12
C PHE A 252 4.93 10.71 20.33
N GLU A 253 5.92 10.19 21.07
CA GLU A 253 6.19 8.74 21.16
C GLU A 253 4.94 7.96 21.56
N ASN A 254 4.26 7.40 20.56
CA ASN A 254 3.17 6.44 20.70
C ASN A 254 2.04 6.94 21.62
N GLN A 255 1.76 8.24 21.61
CA GLN A 255 0.76 8.84 22.52
C GLN A 255 -0.61 8.15 22.38
N GLY A 256 -1.12 7.61 23.49
CA GLY A 256 -2.40 6.89 23.53
C GLY A 256 -2.30 5.39 23.19
N ILE A 257 -1.12 4.87 22.86
CA ILE A 257 -0.90 3.43 22.69
C ILE A 257 -0.34 2.86 24.00
N GLU A 258 -1.11 1.97 24.63
CA GLU A 258 -0.76 1.35 25.91
C GLU A 258 0.27 0.20 25.79
N TYR A 259 0.64 -0.15 24.57
CA TYR A 259 1.58 -1.22 24.28
C TYR A 259 2.99 -0.66 24.11
N PRO A 260 4.03 -1.33 24.66
CA PRO A 260 5.39 -0.99 24.28
C PRO A 260 5.53 -1.18 22.77
N ILE A 261 6.31 -0.33 22.10
CA ILE A 261 6.64 -0.48 20.69
C ILE A 261 8.11 -0.87 20.58
N VAL A 262 8.38 -2.03 20.01
CA VAL A 262 9.71 -2.62 19.92
C VAL A 262 10.12 -2.71 18.46
N ASP A 263 11.39 -2.39 18.21
CA ASP A 263 12.03 -2.60 16.92
C ASP A 263 12.38 -4.07 16.74
N ILE A 264 11.85 -4.66 15.66
CA ILE A 264 12.23 -6.00 15.19
C ILE A 264 13.35 -5.90 14.15
N SER A 265 14.13 -6.97 14.01
CA SER A 265 15.18 -7.03 13.00
C SER A 265 14.61 -7.05 11.57
N ASN A 266 15.44 -6.68 10.60
CA ASN A 266 15.06 -6.80 9.19
C ASN A 266 14.73 -8.24 8.79
N GLU A 267 15.49 -9.22 9.29
CA GLU A 267 15.24 -10.65 9.08
C GLU A 267 13.84 -11.05 9.59
N GLU A 268 13.47 -10.60 10.80
CA GLU A 268 12.16 -10.89 11.38
C GLU A 268 11.03 -10.21 10.60
N LYS A 269 11.19 -8.93 10.21
CA LYS A 269 10.24 -8.20 9.36
C LYS A 269 9.98 -8.94 8.05
N ILE A 270 11.06 -9.33 7.36
CA ILE A 270 10.98 -10.01 6.06
C ILE A 270 10.37 -11.40 6.21
N SER A 271 10.75 -12.15 7.23
CA SER A 271 10.15 -13.45 7.54
C SER A 271 8.64 -13.32 7.78
N ARG A 272 8.19 -12.31 8.54
CA ARG A 272 6.76 -12.07 8.80
C ARG A 272 6.02 -11.71 7.53
N LEU A 273 6.54 -10.77 6.72
CA LEU A 273 5.94 -10.42 5.44
C LEU A 273 5.80 -11.63 4.52
N TYR A 274 6.85 -12.45 4.43
CA TYR A 274 6.85 -13.66 3.64
C TYR A 274 5.80 -14.67 4.16
N SER A 275 5.73 -14.91 5.47
CA SER A 275 4.69 -15.77 6.07
C SER A 275 3.27 -15.29 5.75
N LEU A 276 3.01 -13.97 5.81
CA LEU A 276 1.71 -13.42 5.45
C LEU A 276 1.35 -13.73 3.99
N ILE A 277 2.30 -13.56 3.07
CA ILE A 277 2.10 -13.86 1.65
C ILE A 277 1.84 -15.36 1.46
N THR A 278 2.65 -16.23 2.05
CA THR A 278 2.52 -17.68 1.87
C THR A 278 1.24 -18.24 2.49
N ASP A 279 0.84 -17.73 3.65
CA ASP A 279 -0.37 -18.19 4.35
C ASP A 279 -1.63 -17.80 3.57
N ALA A 280 -1.72 -16.55 3.12
CA ALA A 280 -2.82 -16.08 2.29
C ALA A 280 -2.88 -16.85 0.96
N PHE A 281 -1.73 -17.12 0.34
CA PHE A 281 -1.66 -17.87 -0.91
C PHE A 281 -2.09 -19.33 -0.74
N ASN A 282 -1.67 -19.98 0.35
CA ASN A 282 -2.07 -21.34 0.69
C ASN A 282 -3.59 -21.43 0.94
N LYS A 283 -4.15 -20.46 1.66
CA LYS A 283 -5.61 -20.37 1.87
C LYS A 283 -6.37 -20.27 0.55
N ILE A 284 -5.89 -19.45 -0.39
CA ILE A 284 -6.49 -19.34 -1.73
C ILE A 284 -6.45 -20.67 -2.49
N ILE A 285 -5.36 -21.44 -2.35
CA ILE A 285 -5.26 -22.75 -2.98
C ILE A 285 -6.18 -23.79 -2.36
N ASN A 286 -6.41 -23.72 -1.05
CA ASN A 286 -7.30 -24.66 -0.35
C ASN A 286 -8.77 -24.37 -0.67
N ASP A 287 -9.15 -23.09 -0.82
CA ASP A 287 -10.53 -22.65 -1.06
C ASP A 287 -10.73 -22.02 -2.46
N LYS A 288 -10.12 -22.59 -3.50
CA LYS A 288 -10.03 -21.98 -4.84
C LYS A 288 -11.34 -21.46 -5.42
N VAL A 289 -12.44 -22.18 -5.24
CA VAL A 289 -13.73 -21.78 -5.84
C VAL A 289 -14.25 -20.50 -5.21
N GLU A 290 -14.25 -20.42 -3.89
CA GLU A 290 -14.69 -19.23 -3.17
C GLU A 290 -13.72 -18.08 -3.40
N MET A 291 -12.42 -18.35 -3.30
CA MET A 291 -11.40 -17.32 -3.44
C MET A 291 -11.29 -16.77 -4.87
N GLN A 292 -11.60 -17.58 -5.90
CA GLN A 292 -11.74 -17.08 -7.26
C GLN A 292 -12.87 -16.04 -7.36
N ALA A 293 -14.01 -16.28 -6.71
CA ALA A 293 -15.12 -15.33 -6.72
C ALA A 293 -14.78 -14.04 -5.96
N VAL A 294 -14.10 -14.16 -4.81
CA VAL A 294 -13.64 -13.01 -4.01
C VAL A 294 -12.66 -12.14 -4.82
N LEU A 295 -11.61 -12.73 -5.39
CA LEU A 295 -10.62 -11.97 -6.17
C LEU A 295 -11.21 -11.44 -7.48
N SER A 296 -12.15 -12.15 -8.10
CA SER A 296 -12.91 -11.65 -9.26
C SER A 296 -13.70 -10.38 -8.92
N GLN A 297 -14.34 -10.35 -7.75
CA GLN A 297 -15.06 -9.15 -7.32
C GLN A 297 -14.11 -7.97 -7.06
N MET A 298 -12.93 -8.23 -6.50
CA MET A 298 -11.89 -7.20 -6.33
C MET A 298 -11.36 -6.70 -7.68
N ASN A 299 -11.11 -7.59 -8.64
CA ASN A 299 -10.74 -7.24 -10.01
C ASN A 299 -11.77 -6.29 -10.64
N LYS A 300 -13.07 -6.60 -10.52
CA LYS A 300 -14.15 -5.73 -11.00
C LYS A 300 -14.12 -4.35 -10.37
N ASN A 301 -13.78 -4.24 -9.09
CA ASN A 301 -13.66 -2.96 -8.40
C ASN A 301 -12.44 -2.15 -8.89
N TYR A 302 -11.29 -2.81 -9.12
CA TYR A 302 -10.15 -2.17 -9.78
C TYR A 302 -10.52 -1.66 -11.17
N ILE A 303 -11.27 -2.43 -11.97
CA ILE A 303 -11.72 -2.01 -13.29
C ILE A 303 -12.66 -0.80 -13.16
N TYR A 304 -13.68 -0.90 -12.30
CA TYR A 304 -14.70 0.14 -12.12
C TYR A 304 -14.13 1.49 -11.67
N LEU A 305 -13.17 1.49 -10.75
CA LEU A 305 -12.61 2.73 -10.21
C LEU A 305 -11.55 3.38 -11.10
N ASN A 306 -10.96 2.63 -12.04
CA ASN A 306 -9.86 3.12 -12.86
C ASN A 306 -10.22 3.35 -14.34
N CYS A 307 -11.27 2.70 -14.88
CA CYS A 307 -11.66 2.75 -16.30
C CYS A 307 -12.88 3.62 -16.59
#